data_AF-A0A919LSJ8-F1
#
_entry.id   AF-A0A919LSJ8-F1
#
_cell.length_a   1.000
_cell.length_b   1.000
_cell.length_c   1.000
_cell.angle_alpha   90.00
_cell.angle_beta   90.00
_cell.angle_gamma   90.00
#
_symmetry.space_group_name_H-M   'P 1'
#
loop_
_entity.id
_entity.type
_entity.pdbx_description
1 polymer ?
#
loop_
_entity_poly.entity_id
_entity_poly.type
_entity_poly.pdbx_seq_one_letter_code
_entity_poly.pdbx_strand_id
1 'polypeptide(L)'
;MKEINQPGYSYWYECTSRHFTLALTPLTVAEKFKEVMAQKSGSWIFTSATLSVNDDLHHFTARLGIDEAQTLLLPSPFDYQHQALLCVPRNLPLPNQPGAARHRRRCSSR
;
A
#
# COMPACT_ATOMS: atom_id res chain seq x y z
N MET A 1 -2.44 20.73 26.40
CA MET A 1 -2.97 19.40 26.08
C MET A 1 -3.57 19.50 24.68
N LYS A 2 -2.98 18.87 23.65
CA LYS A 2 -3.51 18.95 22.27
C LYS A 2 -4.90 18.31 22.25
N GLU A 3 -5.84 18.93 21.56
CA GLU A 3 -7.21 18.46 21.39
C GLU A 3 -7.22 17.02 20.83
N ILE A 4 -7.86 16.10 21.54
CA ILE A 4 -7.95 14.66 21.21
C ILE A 4 -9.01 14.36 20.15
N ASN A 5 -9.50 15.37 19.44
CA ASN A 5 -10.59 15.25 18.48
C ASN A 5 -10.26 15.96 17.15
N GLN A 6 -8.98 15.98 16.76
CA GLN A 6 -8.60 16.52 15.47
C GLN A 6 -8.94 15.51 14.37
N PRO A 7 -9.83 15.86 13.41
CA PRO A 7 -10.13 15.00 12.28
C PRO A 7 -8.86 14.78 11.44
N GLY A 8 -8.73 13.58 10.85
CA GLY A 8 -7.56 13.23 10.01
C GLY A 8 -6.45 12.46 10.73
N TYR A 9 -6.61 12.13 12.01
CA TYR A 9 -5.66 11.31 12.77
C TYR A 9 -6.32 10.08 13.37
N SER A 10 -5.60 8.95 13.34
CA SER A 10 -5.92 7.74 14.09
C SER A 10 -5.11 7.71 15.38
N TYR A 11 -5.80 7.55 16.50
CA TYR A 11 -5.21 7.49 17.83
C TYR A 11 -5.30 6.05 18.32
N TRP A 12 -4.16 5.45 18.64
CA TRP A 12 -4.13 4.12 19.25
C TRP A 12 -3.09 4.10 20.36
N TYR A 13 -3.32 3.22 21.33
CA TYR A 13 -2.36 2.98 22.38
C TYR A 13 -2.15 1.48 22.52
N GLU A 14 -0.94 1.10 22.91
CA GLU A 14 -0.58 -0.25 23.27
C GLU A 14 0.01 -0.22 24.68
N CYS A 15 -0.49 -1.10 25.54
CA CYS A 15 -0.01 -1.23 26.91
C CYS A 15 0.48 -2.67 27.10
N THR A 16 1.77 -2.81 27.36
CA THR A 16 2.39 -4.05 27.79
C THR A 16 2.83 -3.90 29.24
N SER A 17 3.14 -5.01 29.91
CA SER A 17 3.58 -5.00 31.30
C SER A 17 4.90 -4.23 31.56
N ARG A 18 5.63 -3.84 30.51
CA ARG A 18 6.89 -3.09 30.61
C ARG A 18 6.88 -1.73 29.92
N HIS A 19 5.95 -1.49 28.98
CA HIS A 19 5.94 -0.27 28.19
C HIS A 19 4.51 0.16 27.84
N PHE A 20 4.31 1.48 27.77
CA PHE A 20 3.10 2.11 27.27
C PHE A 20 3.47 2.96 26.05
N THR A 21 2.80 2.71 24.93
CA THR A 21 2.97 3.48 23.69
C THR A 21 1.66 4.14 23.34
N LEU A 22 1.71 5.45 23.10
CA LEU A 22 0.63 6.20 22.50
C LEU A 22 1.10 6.64 21.11
N ALA A 23 0.31 6.32 20.10
CA ALA A 23 0.61 6.62 18.71
C ALA A 23 -0.48 7.49 18.10
N LEU A 24 -0.03 8.52 17.38
CA LEU A 24 -0.87 9.39 16.56
C LEU A 24 -0.44 9.19 15.11
N THR A 25 -1.23 8.47 14.34
CA THR A 25 -0.95 8.16 12.94
C THR A 25 -1.84 9.03 12.04
N PRO A 26 -1.28 9.90 11.20
CA PRO A 26 -2.10 10.67 10.27
C PRO A 26 -2.75 9.73 9.26
N LEU A 27 -4.02 9.99 8.93
CA LEU A 27 -4.77 9.21 7.94
C LEU A 27 -4.33 9.51 6.51
N THR A 28 -3.70 10.67 6.29
CA THR A 28 -3.11 11.09 5.02
C THR A 28 -1.69 11.58 5.22
N VAL A 29 -0.81 11.29 4.26
CA VAL A 29 0.58 11.78 4.25
C VAL A 29 0.78 12.96 3.31
N ALA A 30 -0.24 13.31 2.51
CA ALA A 30 -0.13 14.28 1.42
C ALA A 30 0.41 15.65 1.86
N GLU A 31 -0.14 16.22 2.94
CA GLU A 31 0.27 17.55 3.43
C GLU A 31 1.73 17.58 3.90
N LYS A 32 2.09 16.64 4.79
CA LYS A 32 3.47 16.52 5.27
C LYS A 32 4.45 16.24 4.13
N PHE A 33 4.04 15.45 3.15
CA PHE A 33 4.89 15.15 1.99
C PHE A 33 5.12 16.40 1.14
N LYS A 34 4.07 17.19 0.86
CA LYS A 34 4.19 18.50 0.18
C LYS A 34 5.15 19.44 0.91
N GLU A 35 5.03 19.54 2.23
CA GLU A 35 5.93 20.38 3.04
C GLU A 35 7.39 19.96 2.88
N VAL A 36 7.67 18.65 2.93
CA VAL A 36 9.03 18.12 2.76
C VAL A 36 9.55 18.38 1.35
N MET A 37 8.72 18.20 0.32
CA MET A 37 9.09 18.51 -1.06
C MET A 37 9.38 20.01 -1.25
N ALA A 38 8.59 20.89 -0.65
CA ALA A 38 8.77 22.34 -0.73
C ALA A 38 10.06 22.81 -0.02
N GLN A 39 10.47 22.14 1.05
CA GLN A 39 11.70 22.46 1.78
C GLN A 39 12.98 22.08 1.04
N LYS A 40 12.92 21.10 0.13
CA LYS A 40 14.08 20.63 -0.63
C LYS A 40 13.93 21.01 -2.09
N SER A 41 14.70 22.01 -2.52
CA SER A 41 14.81 22.36 -3.93
C SER A 41 15.42 21.19 -4.73
N GLY A 42 14.71 20.75 -5.76
CA GLY A 42 15.14 19.65 -6.61
C GLY A 42 14.02 19.10 -7.49
N SER A 43 14.40 18.23 -8.43
CA SER A 43 13.46 17.43 -9.21
C SER A 43 13.20 16.10 -8.49
N TRP A 44 11.93 15.71 -8.40
CA TRP A 44 11.50 14.47 -7.75
C TRP A 44 10.98 13.51 -8.82
N ILE A 45 11.63 12.35 -8.97
CA ILE A 45 11.25 11.33 -9.95
C ILE A 45 10.84 10.07 -9.20
N PHE A 46 9.61 9.63 -9.42
CA PHE A 46 9.07 8.39 -8.85
C PHE A 46 8.97 7.35 -9.96
N THR A 47 9.58 6.19 -9.74
CA THR A 47 9.55 5.07 -10.69
C THR A 47 9.34 3.77 -9.95
N SER A 48 8.39 2.97 -10.42
CA SER A 48 8.19 1.59 -9.97
C SER A 48 7.26 0.87 -10.95
N ALA A 49 7.39 -0.45 -11.02
CA ALA A 49 6.58 -1.31 -11.87
C ALA A 49 5.13 -1.49 -11.36
N THR A 50 4.81 -1.02 -10.15
CA THR A 50 3.52 -1.27 -9.48
C THR A 50 2.86 0.02 -8.97
N LEU A 51 3.20 1.18 -9.52
CA LEU A 51 2.55 2.45 -9.11
C LEU A 51 1.14 2.58 -9.68
N SER A 52 0.91 2.03 -10.87
CA SER A 52 -0.37 2.12 -11.55
C SER A 52 -1.40 1.17 -10.96
N VAL A 53 -2.65 1.62 -10.97
CA VAL A 53 -3.84 0.82 -10.66
C VAL A 53 -4.81 1.05 -11.79
N ASN A 54 -5.27 -0.02 -12.45
CA ASN A 54 -6.17 0.06 -13.61
C ASN A 54 -5.65 1.03 -14.70
N ASP A 55 -4.36 0.92 -15.04
CA ASP A 55 -3.67 1.77 -16.01
C ASP A 55 -3.68 3.27 -15.68
N ASP A 56 -3.89 3.62 -14.40
CA ASP A 56 -3.92 4.99 -13.91
C ASP A 56 -2.94 5.18 -12.73
N LEU A 57 -2.24 6.31 -12.72
CA LEU A 57 -1.32 6.72 -11.65
C LEU A 57 -1.98 7.68 -10.64
N HIS A 58 -3.24 8.07 -10.87
CA HIS A 58 -3.97 9.00 -10.02
C HIS A 58 -4.06 8.55 -8.56
N HIS A 59 -4.24 7.24 -8.30
CA HIS A 59 -4.27 6.72 -6.94
C HIS A 59 -2.97 7.01 -6.16
N PHE A 60 -1.83 6.97 -6.85
CA PHE A 60 -0.54 7.31 -6.26
C PHE A 60 -0.39 8.82 -6.06
N THR A 61 -0.67 9.62 -7.09
CA THR A 61 -0.52 11.07 -7.03
C THR A 61 -1.42 11.70 -5.98
N ALA A 62 -2.70 11.28 -5.91
CA ALA A 62 -3.66 11.80 -4.94
C ALA A 62 -3.27 11.46 -3.49
N ARG A 63 -2.75 10.25 -3.23
CA ARG A 63 -2.30 9.86 -1.87
C ARG A 63 -1.08 10.63 -1.39
N LEU A 64 -0.20 11.04 -2.30
CA LEU A 64 0.96 11.88 -2.00
C LEU A 64 0.64 13.38 -2.10
N GLY A 65 -0.54 13.74 -2.63
CA GLY A 65 -0.95 15.12 -2.87
C GLY A 65 -0.28 15.78 -4.08
N ILE A 66 0.33 15.03 -4.99
CA ILE A 66 1.05 15.57 -6.15
C ILE A 66 0.19 15.50 -7.42
N ASP A 67 -1.03 16.04 -7.35
CA ASP A 67 -2.05 15.89 -8.39
C ASP A 67 -1.63 16.45 -9.77
N GLU A 68 -0.74 17.44 -9.79
CA GLU A 68 -0.21 18.04 -11.03
C GLU A 68 1.10 17.39 -11.52
N ALA A 69 1.50 16.24 -10.96
CA ALA A 69 2.70 15.55 -11.41
C ALA A 69 2.56 15.05 -12.85
N GLN A 70 3.63 15.16 -13.63
CA GLN A 70 3.72 14.53 -14.94
C GLN A 70 3.77 13.01 -14.78
N THR A 71 2.93 12.29 -15.52
CA THR A 71 2.81 10.83 -15.44
C THR A 71 3.23 10.18 -16.75
N LEU A 72 3.86 9.01 -16.65
CA LEU A 72 4.23 8.17 -17.78
C LEU A 72 4.03 6.71 -17.38
N LEU A 73 3.20 5.99 -18.13
CA LEU A 73 2.98 4.56 -17.97
C LEU A 73 3.58 3.83 -19.17
N LEU A 74 4.49 2.91 -18.90
CA LEU A 74 5.14 2.11 -19.92
C LEU A 74 4.62 0.67 -19.82
N PRO A 75 4.13 0.07 -20.92
CA PRO A 75 3.72 -1.33 -20.90
C PRO A 75 4.93 -2.23 -20.64
N SER A 76 4.66 -3.38 -20.02
CA SER A 76 5.70 -4.39 -19.82
C SER A 76 6.24 -4.90 -21.16
N PRO A 77 7.57 -5.03 -21.32
CA PRO A 77 8.16 -5.54 -22.54
C PRO A 77 8.08 -7.07 -22.66
N PHE A 78 7.59 -7.77 -21.64
CA PHE A 78 7.59 -9.23 -21.58
C PHE A 78 6.36 -9.86 -22.22
N ASP A 79 6.58 -10.98 -22.89
CA ASP A 79 5.52 -11.81 -23.46
C ASP A 79 4.98 -12.77 -22.40
N TYR A 80 4.01 -12.30 -21.62
CA TYR A 80 3.38 -13.13 -20.60
C TYR A 80 2.61 -14.33 -21.17
N GLN A 81 2.20 -14.31 -22.44
CA GLN A 81 1.45 -15.43 -23.03
C GLN A 81 2.34 -16.66 -23.20
N HIS A 82 3.61 -16.44 -23.57
CA HIS A 82 4.56 -17.53 -23.82
C HIS A 82 5.59 -17.71 -22.69
N GLN A 83 5.79 -16.69 -21.84
CA GLN A 83 6.86 -16.68 -20.83
C GLN A 83 6.35 -16.65 -19.38
N ALA A 84 5.04 -16.80 -19.15
CA ALA A 84 4.47 -16.87 -17.81
C ALA A 84 3.45 -18.01 -17.64
N LEU A 85 3.35 -18.52 -16.42
CA LEU A 85 2.38 -19.53 -16.00
C LEU A 85 1.53 -18.96 -14.86
N LEU A 86 0.21 -18.95 -15.03
CA LEU A 86 -0.73 -18.59 -13.97
C LEU A 86 -1.23 -19.87 -13.27
N CYS A 87 -0.73 -20.13 -12.07
CA CYS A 87 -1.12 -21.30 -11.29
C CYS A 87 -2.25 -20.96 -10.31
N VAL A 88 -3.47 -21.44 -10.59
CA VAL A 88 -4.61 -21.31 -9.67
C VAL A 88 -4.97 -22.68 -9.08
N PRO A 89 -4.79 -22.90 -7.76
CA PRO A 89 -5.13 -24.17 -7.12
C PRO A 89 -6.65 -24.40 -7.10
N ARG A 90 -7.09 -25.59 -7.53
CA ARG A 90 -8.53 -25.91 -7.71
C ARG A 90 -9.33 -26.01 -6.41
N ASN A 91 -8.68 -26.33 -5.31
CA ASN A 91 -9.32 -26.58 -4.01
C ASN A 91 -8.90 -25.52 -2.97
N LEU A 92 -8.87 -24.24 -3.36
CA LEU A 92 -8.55 -23.18 -2.42
C LEU A 92 -9.76 -22.92 -1.51
N PRO A 93 -9.68 -23.19 -0.19
CA PRO A 93 -10.77 -22.89 0.73
C PRO A 93 -11.00 -21.39 0.81
N LEU A 94 -12.24 -20.97 1.06
CA LEU A 94 -12.53 -19.56 1.27
C LEU A 94 -11.77 -19.05 2.51
N PRO A 95 -11.23 -17.81 2.51
CA PRO A 95 -10.43 -17.29 3.63
C PRO A 95 -11.16 -17.30 4.98
N ASN A 96 -12.50 -17.24 4.95
CA ASN A 96 -13.37 -17.21 6.12
C ASN A 96 -13.97 -18.58 6.48
N GLN A 97 -13.60 -19.68 5.81
CA GLN A 97 -14.09 -21.01 6.16
C GLN A 97 -13.36 -21.58 7.39
N PRO A 98 -14.09 -22.11 8.40
CA PRO A 98 -13.50 -22.80 9.53
C PRO A 98 -12.61 -23.96 9.06
N GLY A 99 -11.35 -23.99 9.50
CA GLY A 99 -10.39 -25.05 9.14
C GLY A 99 -9.60 -24.82 7.84
N ALA A 100 -9.79 -23.70 7.13
CA ALA A 100 -9.07 -23.37 5.89
C ALA A 100 -7.52 -23.43 6.01
N ALA A 101 -6.97 -23.09 7.18
CA ALA A 101 -5.53 -23.17 7.45
C ALA A 101 -4.96 -24.60 7.36
N ARG A 102 -5.77 -25.63 7.65
CA ARG A 102 -5.35 -27.04 7.54
C ARG A 102 -5.33 -27.53 6.09
N HIS A 103 -6.24 -27.04 5.24
CA HIS A 103 -6.33 -27.44 3.83
C HIS A 103 -5.18 -26.85 2.98
N ARG A 104 -4.71 -25.63 3.32
CA ARG A 104 -3.58 -24.96 2.63
C ARG A 104 -2.27 -25.76 2.66
N ARG A 105 -1.99 -26.52 3.72
CA ARG A 105 -0.75 -27.32 3.85
C ARG A 105 -0.65 -28.48 2.84
N ARG A 106 -1.76 -28.88 2.22
CA ARG A 106 -1.80 -30.03 1.32
C ARG A 106 -1.63 -29.66 -0.16
N CYS A 107 -1.79 -28.39 -0.52
CA CYS A 107 -1.67 -27.91 -1.90
C CYS A 107 -0.23 -27.53 -2.30
N SER A 108 0.73 -27.41 -1.36
CA SER A 108 2.11 -27.04 -1.67
C SER A 108 3.06 -28.23 -1.85
N SER A 109 2.55 -29.47 -1.85
CA SER A 109 3.35 -30.70 -1.83
C SER A 109 3.13 -31.60 -3.05
N ARG A 110 2.70 -31.04 -4.19
CA ARG A 110 2.67 -31.72 -5.48
C ARG A 110 3.23 -30.84 -6.55
#